data_AF-A0A0D7A093-F1
#
_entry.id   AF-A0A0D7A093-F1
#
_cell.length_a   1.000
_cell.length_b   1.000
_cell.length_c   1.000
_cell.angle_alpha   90.00
_cell.angle_beta   90.00
_cell.angle_gamma   90.00
#
_symmetry.space_group_name_H-M   'P 1'
#
loop_
_entity.id
_entity.type
_entity.pdbx_description
1 polymer ?
#
loop_
_entity_poly.entity_id
_entity_poly.type
_entity_poly.pdbx_seq_one_letter_code
_entity_poly.pdbx_strand_id
1 'polypeptide(L)'
;MATNIDNRTLESQFGPPSEPIDVGAFIRCAAGLPSFAQSSCQAVLNAMPVEQRSALRDACSVTDIKDALSDTWNSPKVCAHVSKIHETTVSGYYFALRPKARHRRKVEQPNAGSDTLLQTVQSNMDSVSLQCWNIPSAACYFIRGPKNTDANALSETKMANPNALFPFQGSDALLTITVYKRSSGVILRSFQHVLLSSQTLEDLFYVIPCISNELPRQVLNEDGEIFFEGQCENDGYVLCIEGQAYGDGAPGGKSYATKLSRHLKTMSSMQPQIEIAPRNAHSTRLDTLTLRLNEPYWILHQGNCEHIFVVDEIRMRHPHDHENGYPLTTHAAPILMANCRLCTKVPATLSVVGDLRLGDSPCLICGPCWRNMGSSVPSGVVVVPLPAHQAGW
;
A
#
# COMPACT_ATOMS: atom_id res chain seq x y z
N MET A 1 -6.60 9.38 26.69
CA MET A 1 -5.52 10.12 26.01
C MET A 1 -5.88 10.28 24.54
N ALA A 2 -6.75 11.23 24.20
CA ALA A 2 -6.95 11.64 22.82
C ALA A 2 -5.87 12.67 22.51
N THR A 3 -4.70 12.20 22.09
CA THR A 3 -3.73 13.09 21.47
C THR A 3 -4.38 13.62 20.21
N ASN A 4 -4.48 14.94 20.12
CA ASN A 4 -4.62 15.68 18.88
C ASN A 4 -3.46 15.20 17.98
N ILE A 5 -3.70 14.15 17.19
CA ILE A 5 -2.70 13.63 16.26
C ILE A 5 -2.52 14.75 15.25
N ASP A 6 -1.34 15.34 15.22
CA ASP A 6 -0.95 16.41 14.33
C ASP A 6 -1.46 16.11 12.91
N ASN A 7 -2.55 16.78 12.49
CA ASN A 7 -3.03 16.74 11.09
C ASN A 7 -1.87 17.01 10.11
N ARG A 8 -0.87 17.76 10.57
CA ARG A 8 0.39 18.03 9.86
C ARG A 8 1.19 16.78 9.48
N THR A 9 1.15 15.70 10.28
CA THR A 9 1.84 14.43 9.92
C THR A 9 1.10 13.68 8.83
N LEU A 10 -0.24 13.70 8.85
CA LEU A 10 -1.10 13.13 7.81
C LEU A 10 -1.00 13.94 6.50
N GLU A 11 -1.10 15.26 6.57
CA GLU A 11 -0.95 16.21 5.45
C GLU A 11 0.45 16.15 4.80
N SER A 12 1.49 15.72 5.53
CA SER A 12 2.82 15.53 4.94
C SER A 12 2.94 14.26 4.11
N GLN A 13 2.00 13.32 4.29
CA GLN A 13 2.05 11.98 3.69
C GLN A 13 1.04 11.80 2.55
N PHE A 14 -0.07 12.52 2.61
CA PHE A 14 -1.09 12.56 1.59
C PHE A 14 -1.08 13.94 0.91
N GLY A 15 -1.50 14.02 -0.34
CA GLY A 15 -1.78 15.32 -0.96
C GLY A 15 -2.92 16.05 -0.21
N PRO A 16 -3.15 17.34 -0.48
CA PRO A 16 -4.35 18.00 0.01
C PRO A 16 -5.60 17.26 -0.54
N PRO A 17 -6.66 17.10 0.27
CA PRO A 17 -7.92 16.52 -0.19
C PRO A 17 -8.49 17.29 -1.37
N SER A 18 -9.01 16.59 -2.37
CA SER A 18 -9.76 17.23 -3.46
C SER A 18 -11.13 17.73 -2.98
N GLU A 19 -11.81 18.46 -3.85
CA GLU A 19 -13.27 18.63 -3.73
C GLU A 19 -13.99 17.28 -3.78
N PRO A 20 -15.20 17.15 -3.20
CA PRO A 20 -15.98 15.91 -3.25
C PRO A 20 -16.35 15.54 -4.69
N ILE A 21 -16.16 14.27 -5.03
CA ILE A 21 -16.48 13.68 -6.32
C ILE A 21 -17.59 12.66 -6.10
N ASP A 22 -18.80 12.96 -6.58
CA ASP A 22 -19.85 11.95 -6.74
C ASP A 22 -19.43 11.01 -7.87
N VAL A 23 -19.04 9.79 -7.52
CA VAL A 23 -18.47 8.82 -8.47
C VAL A 23 -19.49 8.45 -9.55
N GLY A 24 -20.76 8.31 -9.18
CA GLY A 24 -21.83 8.01 -10.13
C GLY A 24 -22.09 9.19 -11.09
N ALA A 25 -22.05 10.43 -10.59
CA ALA A 25 -22.16 11.62 -11.42
C ALA A 25 -20.96 11.75 -12.36
N PHE A 26 -19.74 11.48 -11.89
CA PHE A 26 -18.53 11.43 -12.71
C PHE A 26 -18.69 10.46 -13.88
N ILE A 27 -19.14 9.22 -13.63
CA ILE A 27 -19.37 8.20 -14.66
C ILE A 27 -20.44 8.67 -15.68
N ARG A 28 -21.57 9.19 -15.20
CA ARG A 28 -22.65 9.69 -16.08
C ARG A 28 -22.20 10.86 -16.94
N CYS A 29 -21.48 11.81 -16.37
CA CYS A 29 -20.93 12.96 -17.09
C CYS A 29 -19.91 12.51 -18.14
N ALA A 30 -19.03 11.57 -17.79
CA ALA A 30 -18.05 11.04 -18.72
C ALA A 30 -18.69 10.28 -19.89
N ALA A 31 -19.79 9.56 -19.66
CA ALA A 31 -20.54 8.90 -20.73
C ALA A 31 -21.16 9.89 -21.75
N GLY A 32 -21.45 11.12 -21.31
CA GLY A 32 -22.00 12.18 -22.17
C GLY A 32 -20.93 13.02 -22.89
N LEU A 33 -19.66 12.91 -22.51
CA LEU A 33 -18.58 13.58 -23.23
C LEU A 33 -18.42 12.92 -24.60
N PRO A 34 -18.17 13.71 -25.68
CA PRO A 34 -17.77 13.13 -26.93
C PRO A 34 -16.58 12.24 -26.64
N SER A 35 -16.71 10.99 -27.04
CA SER A 35 -15.67 10.01 -26.92
C SER A 35 -14.46 10.56 -27.69
N PHE A 36 -13.59 11.31 -27.02
CA PHE A 36 -12.19 11.48 -27.39
C PHE A 36 -11.46 10.13 -27.28
N ALA A 37 -12.21 9.03 -27.14
CA ALA A 37 -11.69 7.70 -27.22
C ALA A 37 -10.86 7.58 -28.47
N GLN A 38 -9.78 6.84 -28.24
CA GLN A 38 -9.05 6.13 -29.25
C GLN A 38 -9.95 5.53 -30.32
N SER A 39 -11.24 5.22 -30.12
CA SER A 39 -12.12 4.75 -31.21
C SER A 39 -12.19 5.70 -32.41
N SER A 40 -12.18 7.02 -32.21
CA SER A 40 -12.15 7.99 -33.32
C SER A 40 -10.78 8.01 -34.01
N CYS A 41 -9.68 8.07 -33.25
CA CYS A 41 -8.32 8.00 -33.78
C CYS A 41 -7.99 6.64 -34.39
N GLN A 42 -8.55 5.54 -33.86
CA GLN A 42 -8.36 4.16 -34.28
C GLN A 42 -9.16 3.87 -35.54
N ALA A 43 -10.38 4.39 -35.66
CA ALA A 43 -11.12 4.35 -36.92
C ALA A 43 -10.38 5.14 -38.01
N VAL A 44 -9.86 6.33 -37.67
CA VAL A 44 -9.03 7.12 -38.58
C VAL A 44 -7.75 6.37 -38.96
N LEU A 45 -7.01 5.82 -37.99
CA LEU A 45 -5.84 4.96 -38.19
C LEU A 45 -6.17 3.75 -39.08
N ASN A 46 -7.30 3.08 -38.81
CA ASN A 46 -7.75 1.91 -39.55
C ASN A 46 -8.21 2.24 -40.98
N ALA A 47 -8.64 3.48 -41.22
CA ALA A 47 -8.98 4.00 -42.53
C ALA A 47 -7.76 4.51 -43.32
N MET A 48 -6.62 4.76 -42.67
CA MET A 48 -5.38 5.14 -43.36
C MET A 48 -4.80 3.96 -44.18
N PRO A 49 -4.12 4.24 -45.31
CA PRO A 49 -3.30 3.28 -46.03
C PRO A 49 -2.31 2.56 -45.11
N VAL A 50 -2.01 1.30 -45.41
CA VAL A 50 -1.14 0.46 -44.58
C VAL A 50 0.25 1.08 -44.43
N GLU A 51 0.82 1.66 -45.50
CA GLU A 51 2.15 2.29 -45.42
C GLU A 51 2.16 3.50 -44.49
N GLN A 52 1.13 4.35 -44.55
CA GLN A 52 1.00 5.52 -43.67
C GLN A 52 0.82 5.12 -42.21
N ARG A 53 0.04 4.05 -41.95
CA ARG A 53 -0.14 3.50 -40.61
C ARG A 53 1.15 2.91 -40.05
N SER A 54 1.95 2.23 -40.89
CA SER A 54 3.26 1.72 -40.50
C SER A 54 4.20 2.87 -40.18
N ALA A 55 4.30 3.85 -41.07
CA ALA A 55 5.16 5.02 -40.86
C ALA A 55 4.79 5.79 -39.58
N LEU A 56 3.49 5.95 -39.29
CA LEU A 56 3.03 6.59 -38.06
C LEU A 56 3.35 5.74 -36.83
N ARG A 57 3.16 4.41 -36.90
CA ARG A 57 3.52 3.48 -35.81
C ARG A 57 5.02 3.54 -35.51
N ASP A 58 5.85 3.57 -36.54
CA ASP A 58 7.30 3.65 -36.40
C ASP A 58 7.72 5.01 -35.83
N ALA A 59 7.12 6.11 -36.30
CA ALA A 59 7.42 7.46 -35.81
C ALA A 59 6.94 7.72 -34.37
N CYS A 60 5.86 7.07 -33.93
CA CYS A 60 5.33 7.18 -32.57
C CYS A 60 5.77 6.02 -31.68
N SER A 61 6.65 5.13 -32.17
CA SER A 61 7.15 4.02 -31.37
C SER A 61 8.01 4.54 -30.24
N VAL A 62 7.88 3.92 -29.08
CA VAL A 62 8.77 4.11 -27.92
C VAL A 62 9.56 2.83 -27.63
N THR A 63 9.68 1.94 -28.62
CA THR A 63 10.40 0.66 -28.50
C THR A 63 11.87 0.88 -28.21
N ASP A 64 12.49 1.88 -28.84
CA ASP A 64 13.87 2.29 -28.57
C ASP A 64 14.07 2.66 -27.08
N ILE A 65 13.15 3.44 -26.50
CA ILE A 65 13.17 3.82 -25.09
C ILE A 65 12.96 2.58 -24.21
N LYS A 66 11.98 1.74 -24.56
CA LYS A 66 11.67 0.51 -23.81
C LYS A 66 12.84 -0.46 -23.81
N ASP A 67 13.45 -0.68 -24.96
CA ASP A 67 14.55 -1.62 -25.14
C ASP A 67 15.80 -1.10 -24.42
N ALA A 68 16.13 0.19 -24.56
CA ALA A 68 17.23 0.80 -23.82
C ALA A 68 17.04 0.72 -22.29
N LEU A 69 15.83 0.95 -21.78
CA LEU A 69 15.50 0.78 -20.37
C LEU A 69 15.60 -0.68 -19.92
N SER A 70 15.07 -1.60 -20.74
CA SER A 70 15.09 -3.03 -20.44
C SER A 70 16.53 -3.55 -20.42
N ASP A 71 17.37 -3.19 -21.39
CA ASP A 71 18.77 -3.58 -21.45
C ASP A 71 19.56 -3.04 -20.26
N THR A 72 19.30 -1.80 -19.87
CA THR A 72 19.90 -1.15 -18.69
C THR A 72 19.54 -1.89 -17.40
N TRP A 73 18.26 -2.24 -17.21
CA TRP A 73 17.79 -2.91 -16.01
C TRP A 73 18.06 -4.41 -15.96
N ASN A 74 18.11 -5.09 -17.11
CA ASN A 74 18.46 -6.49 -17.19
C ASN A 74 19.97 -6.73 -17.06
N SER A 75 20.81 -5.70 -17.25
CA SER A 75 22.25 -5.76 -17.00
C SER A 75 22.56 -5.44 -15.52
N PRO A 76 22.95 -6.43 -14.68
CA PRO A 76 23.14 -6.20 -13.26
C PRO A 76 24.21 -5.15 -12.95
N LYS A 77 25.26 -5.09 -13.79
CA LYS A 77 26.36 -4.12 -13.65
C LYS A 77 25.91 -2.69 -13.95
N VAL A 78 25.22 -2.49 -15.08
CA VAL A 78 24.75 -1.16 -15.49
C VAL A 78 23.68 -0.68 -14.52
N CYS A 79 22.72 -1.55 -14.18
CA CYS A 79 21.68 -1.28 -13.20
C CYS A 79 22.27 -0.82 -11.84
N ALA A 80 23.25 -1.56 -11.32
CA ALA A 80 23.91 -1.19 -10.06
C ALA A 80 24.67 0.13 -10.16
N HIS A 81 25.31 0.41 -11.30
CA HIS A 81 26.02 1.66 -11.54
C HIS A 81 25.06 2.86 -11.56
N VAL A 82 24.01 2.81 -12.37
CA VAL A 82 22.97 3.86 -12.47
C VAL A 82 22.28 4.08 -11.12
N SER A 83 21.93 3.00 -10.41
CA SER A 83 21.34 3.10 -9.07
C SER A 83 22.28 3.79 -8.08
N LYS A 84 23.58 3.47 -8.10
CA LYS A 84 24.57 4.12 -7.24
C LYS A 84 24.79 5.59 -7.59
N ILE A 85 24.70 5.98 -8.87
CA ILE A 85 24.72 7.39 -9.29
C ILE A 85 23.54 8.11 -8.67
N HIS A 86 22.33 7.55 -8.81
CA HIS A 86 21.12 8.13 -8.24
C HIS A 86 21.21 8.28 -6.71
N GLU A 87 21.59 7.22 -6.00
CA GLU A 87 21.76 7.23 -4.54
C GLU A 87 22.79 8.29 -4.10
N THR A 88 23.92 8.40 -4.80
CA THR A 88 24.97 9.38 -4.50
C THR A 88 24.46 10.81 -4.69
N THR A 89 23.74 11.06 -5.79
CA THR A 89 23.13 12.36 -6.09
C THR A 89 22.11 12.76 -5.03
N VAL A 90 21.15 11.88 -4.73
CA VAL A 90 20.11 12.09 -3.70
C VAL A 90 20.74 12.30 -2.32
N SER A 91 21.73 11.49 -1.95
CA SER A 91 22.48 11.62 -0.70
C SER A 91 23.21 12.97 -0.61
N GLY A 92 23.81 13.43 -1.72
CA GLY A 92 24.41 14.76 -1.83
C GLY A 92 23.45 15.89 -1.47
N TYR A 93 22.20 15.83 -1.95
CA TYR A 93 21.16 16.80 -1.60
C TYR A 93 20.78 16.75 -0.11
N TYR A 94 20.69 15.56 0.50
CA TYR A 94 20.44 15.43 1.94
C TYR A 94 21.57 16.00 2.80
N PHE A 95 22.83 15.80 2.39
CA PHE A 95 23.96 16.35 3.12
C PHE A 95 23.97 17.88 3.07
N ALA A 96 23.54 18.49 1.97
CA ALA A 96 23.41 19.94 1.86
C ALA A 96 22.40 20.53 2.88
N LEU A 97 21.37 19.76 3.27
CA LEU A 97 20.37 20.16 4.27
C LEU A 97 20.85 20.06 5.73
N ARG A 98 21.90 19.29 6.02
CA ARG A 98 22.38 19.05 7.40
C ARG A 98 23.88 19.39 7.56
N PRO A 99 24.26 20.67 7.61
CA PRO A 99 25.66 21.09 7.70
C PRO A 99 26.40 20.60 8.96
N LYS A 100 25.68 20.18 10.01
CA LYS A 100 26.24 19.86 11.34
C LYS A 100 26.41 18.36 11.63
N ALA A 101 26.15 17.45 10.68
CA ALA A 101 26.35 16.02 10.92
C ALA A 101 27.85 15.67 10.99
N ARG A 102 28.34 15.37 12.20
CA ARG A 102 29.67 14.79 12.43
C ARG A 102 29.79 13.45 11.66
N HIS A 103 30.95 13.25 11.03
CA HIS A 103 31.29 12.21 10.04
C HIS A 103 30.80 12.44 8.60
N ARG A 104 31.54 13.32 7.91
CA ARG A 104 31.56 13.46 6.45
C ARG A 104 32.24 12.23 5.83
N ARG A 105 31.53 11.11 5.65
CA ARG A 105 32.02 10.04 4.77
C ARG A 105 31.78 10.54 3.34
N LYS A 106 32.85 10.94 2.64
CA LYS A 106 32.78 11.37 1.24
C LYS A 106 32.26 10.15 0.46
N VAL A 107 31.01 10.19 0.03
CA VAL A 107 30.47 9.17 -0.87
C VAL A 107 31.15 9.45 -2.21
N GLU A 108 32.10 8.59 -2.58
CA GLU A 108 32.74 8.67 -3.89
C GLU A 108 31.69 8.42 -4.96
N GLN A 109 31.66 9.28 -5.97
CA GLN A 109 30.84 9.01 -7.14
C GLN A 109 31.26 7.66 -7.74
N PRO A 110 30.29 6.83 -8.13
CA PRO A 110 30.61 5.58 -8.82
C PRO A 110 31.40 5.90 -10.09
N ASN A 111 32.64 5.43 -10.15
CA ASN A 111 33.47 5.56 -11.34
C ASN A 111 33.15 4.39 -12.29
N ALA A 112 32.87 4.70 -13.56
CA ALA A 112 32.71 3.70 -14.62
C ALA A 112 33.97 2.84 -14.81
N GLY A 113 35.13 3.31 -14.34
CA GLY A 113 36.40 2.59 -14.43
C GLY A 113 36.81 2.38 -15.88
N SER A 114 37.37 1.21 -16.20
CA SER A 114 37.72 0.78 -17.56
C SER A 114 36.64 -0.06 -18.25
N ASP A 115 35.46 -0.21 -17.64
CA ASP A 115 34.38 -1.02 -18.22
C ASP A 115 33.69 -0.21 -19.32
N THR A 116 33.82 -0.67 -20.56
CA THR A 116 33.34 0.03 -21.75
C THR A 116 31.82 0.23 -21.73
N LEU A 117 31.07 -0.73 -21.18
CA LEU A 117 29.61 -0.64 -21.09
C LEU A 117 29.17 0.49 -20.15
N LEU A 118 29.84 0.62 -19.00
CA LEU A 118 29.55 1.68 -18.04
C LEU A 118 29.92 3.06 -18.60
N GLN A 119 31.03 3.15 -19.32
CA GLN A 119 31.45 4.38 -19.99
C GLN A 119 30.46 4.83 -21.07
N THR A 120 29.96 3.89 -21.88
CA THR A 120 28.94 4.19 -22.90
C THR A 120 27.66 4.71 -22.26
N VAL A 121 27.17 4.06 -21.20
CA VAL A 121 25.96 4.50 -20.49
C VAL A 121 26.15 5.89 -19.86
N GLN A 122 27.29 6.12 -19.21
CA GLN A 122 27.61 7.44 -18.64
C GLN A 122 27.67 8.53 -19.72
N SER A 123 28.34 8.27 -20.84
CA SER A 123 28.41 9.19 -21.97
C SER A 123 27.02 9.49 -22.55
N ASN A 124 26.16 8.48 -22.67
CA ASN A 124 24.79 8.67 -23.13
C ASN A 124 24.01 9.57 -22.18
N MET A 125 24.09 9.33 -20.86
CA MET A 125 23.45 10.17 -19.84
C MET A 125 23.97 11.62 -19.89
N ASP A 126 25.29 11.80 -20.02
CA ASP A 126 25.92 13.13 -20.08
C ASP A 126 25.55 13.88 -21.37
N SER A 127 25.24 13.16 -22.45
CA SER A 127 24.81 13.74 -23.73
C SER A 127 23.34 14.18 -23.78
N VAL A 128 22.53 13.82 -22.77
CA VAL A 128 21.11 14.20 -22.73
C VAL A 128 20.99 15.72 -22.59
N SER A 129 20.44 16.37 -23.63
CA SER A 129 20.33 17.83 -23.73
C SER A 129 19.21 18.44 -22.87
N LEU A 130 18.38 17.61 -22.23
CA LEU A 130 17.31 18.05 -21.32
C LEU A 130 17.90 18.59 -20.01
N GLN A 131 18.49 19.79 -20.07
CA GLN A 131 19.03 20.53 -18.92
C GLN A 131 17.94 21.15 -18.01
N CYS A 132 16.66 21.00 -18.37
CA CYS A 132 15.53 21.61 -17.67
C CYS A 132 15.22 20.99 -16.29
N TRP A 133 16.01 20.01 -15.85
CA TRP A 133 15.83 19.31 -14.56
C TRP A 133 17.01 19.50 -13.62
N ASN A 134 17.75 20.62 -13.70
CA ASN A 134 18.69 20.96 -12.63
C ASN A 134 17.91 21.10 -11.33
N ILE A 135 17.96 20.05 -10.49
CA ILE A 135 17.29 19.99 -9.20
C ILE A 135 17.87 21.11 -8.33
N PRO A 136 17.15 22.22 -8.09
CA PRO A 136 17.68 23.34 -7.33
C PRO A 136 17.96 22.89 -5.90
N SER A 137 18.85 23.59 -5.20
CA SER A 137 19.14 23.25 -3.80
C SER A 137 17.87 23.19 -2.95
N ALA A 138 16.86 24.02 -3.22
CA ALA A 138 15.57 24.01 -2.54
C ALA A 138 14.71 22.75 -2.80
N ALA A 139 14.95 21.99 -3.88
CA ALA A 139 14.19 20.77 -4.14
C ALA A 139 14.47 19.66 -3.10
N CYS A 140 15.56 19.77 -2.33
CA CYS A 140 15.85 18.86 -1.23
C CYS A 140 14.73 18.78 -0.17
N TYR A 141 13.90 19.82 -0.02
CA TYR A 141 12.74 19.81 0.87
C TYR A 141 11.60 18.90 0.38
N PHE A 142 11.61 18.54 -0.91
CA PHE A 142 10.59 17.73 -1.57
C PHE A 142 11.09 16.34 -1.95
N ILE A 143 12.39 16.08 -1.82
CA ILE A 143 12.98 14.76 -2.00
C ILE A 143 12.91 14.05 -0.64
N ARG A 144 12.28 12.87 -0.59
CA ARG A 144 12.30 11.97 0.57
C ARG A 144 13.09 10.71 0.25
N GLY A 145 13.77 10.15 1.26
CA GLY A 145 14.63 8.98 1.07
C GLY A 145 13.75 7.78 0.71
N PRO A 146 14.31 6.79 -0.02
CA PRO A 146 13.57 5.56 -0.27
C PRO A 146 13.21 4.93 1.07
N LYS A 147 11.93 4.62 1.24
CA LYS A 147 11.42 3.83 2.37
C LYS A 147 11.28 2.40 1.89
N ASN A 148 11.43 1.45 2.80
CA ASN A 148 11.12 0.04 2.50
C ASN A 148 9.69 -0.13 1.93
N THR A 149 8.75 0.72 2.35
CA THR A 149 7.37 0.72 1.86
C THR A 149 7.19 1.25 0.44
N ASP A 150 8.24 1.81 -0.16
CA ASP A 150 8.22 2.24 -1.57
C ASP A 150 8.61 1.11 -2.52
N ALA A 151 9.24 0.04 -2.00
CA ALA A 151 9.46 -1.16 -2.78
C ALA A 151 8.14 -1.89 -2.95
N ASN A 152 7.87 -2.34 -4.18
CA ASN A 152 6.79 -3.26 -4.46
C ASN A 152 7.33 -4.68 -4.38
N ALA A 153 6.75 -5.49 -3.51
CA ALA A 153 7.17 -6.85 -3.35
C ALA A 153 6.44 -7.84 -4.27
N LEU A 154 5.44 -7.35 -5.00
CA LEU A 154 4.78 -8.09 -6.06
C LEU A 154 5.63 -8.05 -7.34
N SER A 155 5.86 -9.22 -7.95
CA SER A 155 6.44 -9.33 -9.29
C SER A 155 5.44 -9.03 -10.40
N GLU A 156 4.16 -9.24 -10.11
CA GLU A 156 3.04 -9.02 -11.03
C GLU A 156 1.79 -8.56 -10.26
N THR A 157 0.80 -8.04 -10.97
CA THR A 157 -0.46 -7.63 -10.33
C THR A 157 -1.21 -8.84 -9.78
N LYS A 158 -1.53 -8.84 -8.49
CA LYS A 158 -2.26 -9.94 -7.83
C LYS A 158 -3.76 -9.74 -8.04
N MET A 159 -4.41 -10.72 -8.64
CA MET A 159 -5.86 -10.76 -8.84
C MET A 159 -6.56 -11.37 -7.63
N ALA A 160 -7.62 -10.76 -7.13
CA ALA A 160 -8.42 -11.34 -6.04
C ALA A 160 -9.14 -12.62 -6.47
N ASN A 161 -9.71 -12.62 -7.69
CA ASN A 161 -10.34 -13.80 -8.28
C ASN A 161 -10.08 -13.84 -9.80
N PRO A 162 -9.04 -14.57 -10.28
CA PRO A 162 -8.68 -14.65 -11.69
C PRO A 162 -9.82 -15.12 -12.62
N ASN A 163 -10.78 -15.89 -12.07
CA ASN A 163 -11.90 -16.45 -12.82
C ASN A 163 -13.10 -15.49 -12.90
N ALA A 164 -13.13 -14.45 -12.08
CA ALA A 164 -14.20 -13.45 -12.10
C ALA A 164 -14.01 -12.52 -13.31
N LEU A 165 -14.96 -12.56 -14.23
CA LEU A 165 -14.92 -11.85 -15.50
C LEU A 165 -15.84 -10.63 -15.46
N PHE A 166 -15.27 -9.47 -15.74
CA PHE A 166 -15.90 -8.17 -15.75
C PHE A 166 -15.71 -7.54 -17.14
N PRO A 167 -16.46 -7.97 -18.16
CA PRO A 167 -16.26 -7.49 -19.52
C PRO A 167 -16.38 -5.95 -19.58
N PHE A 168 -15.62 -5.31 -20.47
CA PHE A 168 -15.68 -3.86 -20.64
C PHE A 168 -17.04 -3.43 -21.19
N GLN A 169 -17.80 -2.66 -20.41
CA GLN A 169 -19.11 -2.14 -20.82
C GLN A 169 -19.10 -0.65 -21.19
N GLY A 170 -17.97 0.04 -21.05
CA GLY A 170 -17.83 1.47 -21.35
C GLY A 170 -18.46 2.42 -20.32
N SER A 171 -19.15 1.90 -19.31
CA SER A 171 -19.86 2.69 -18.29
C SER A 171 -19.33 2.49 -16.87
N ASP A 172 -18.08 2.03 -16.73
CA ASP A 172 -17.47 1.76 -15.43
C ASP A 172 -16.25 2.66 -15.21
N ALA A 173 -16.00 2.98 -13.94
CA ALA A 173 -14.78 3.64 -13.51
C ALA A 173 -13.89 2.69 -12.71
N LEU A 174 -12.60 3.00 -12.66
CA LEU A 174 -11.62 2.36 -11.79
C LEU A 174 -11.23 3.34 -10.69
N LEU A 175 -11.16 2.82 -9.47
CA LEU A 175 -10.69 3.54 -8.30
C LEU A 175 -9.37 2.91 -7.85
N THR A 176 -8.31 3.71 -7.84
CA THR A 176 -7.01 3.32 -7.26
C THR A 176 -7.01 3.75 -5.80
N ILE A 177 -6.88 2.79 -4.89
CA ILE A 177 -6.96 2.98 -3.44
C ILE A 177 -5.66 2.51 -2.80
N THR A 178 -4.93 3.41 -2.14
CA THR A 178 -3.78 3.04 -1.32
C THR A 178 -4.19 2.88 0.13
N VAL A 179 -3.76 1.77 0.74
CA VAL A 179 -3.97 1.45 2.14
C VAL A 179 -2.67 1.65 2.92
N TYR A 180 -2.82 2.23 4.10
CA TYR A 180 -1.77 2.56 5.03
C TYR A 180 -2.08 1.98 6.41
N LYS A 181 -1.02 1.68 7.15
CA LYS A 181 -1.08 1.24 8.55
C LYS A 181 -0.33 2.22 9.44
N ARG A 182 -0.78 2.36 10.69
CA ARG A 182 -0.03 3.09 11.71
C ARG A 182 0.94 2.14 12.41
N SER A 183 2.20 2.55 12.53
CA SER A 183 3.26 1.84 13.27
C SER A 183 4.08 2.85 14.06
N SER A 184 4.08 2.74 15.39
CA SER A 184 4.85 3.62 16.29
C SER A 184 4.67 5.12 16.03
N GLY A 185 3.44 5.55 15.74
CA GLY A 185 3.11 6.95 15.44
C GLY A 185 3.42 7.42 14.01
N VAL A 186 4.03 6.56 13.18
CA VAL A 186 4.28 6.82 11.76
C VAL A 186 3.26 6.06 10.91
N ILE A 187 2.79 6.69 9.84
CA ILE A 187 1.91 6.05 8.87
C ILE A 187 2.78 5.49 7.74
N LEU A 188 2.47 4.26 7.32
CA LEU A 188 3.27 3.51 6.37
C LEU A 188 2.35 2.90 5.33
N ARG A 189 2.67 3.07 4.05
CA ARG A 189 1.96 2.40 2.96
C ARG A 189 2.07 0.88 3.15
N SER A 190 0.95 0.19 3.05
CA SER A 190 0.88 -1.27 3.08
C SER A 190 0.56 -1.85 1.71
N PHE A 191 -0.53 -1.42 1.09
CA PHE A 191 -1.02 -2.00 -0.16
C PHE A 191 -1.59 -0.93 -1.08
N GLN A 192 -1.66 -1.22 -2.37
CA GLN A 192 -2.47 -0.45 -3.33
C GLN A 192 -3.34 -1.40 -4.12
N HIS A 193 -4.61 -1.05 -4.23
CA HIS A 193 -5.63 -1.83 -4.90
C HIS A 193 -6.32 -1.01 -5.98
N VAL A 194 -6.79 -1.67 -7.03
CA VAL A 194 -7.64 -1.10 -8.07
C VAL A 194 -8.96 -1.84 -8.04
N LEU A 195 -10.06 -1.10 -7.87
CA LEU A 195 -11.41 -1.62 -7.81
C LEU A 195 -12.27 -1.05 -8.93
N LEU A 196 -13.23 -1.84 -9.40
CA LEU A 196 -14.31 -1.35 -10.26
C LEU A 196 -15.30 -0.54 -9.44
N SER A 197 -15.83 0.53 -10.02
CA SER A 197 -16.85 1.37 -9.38
C SER A 197 -18.12 0.59 -9.03
N SER A 198 -18.38 -0.54 -9.70
CA SER A 198 -19.49 -1.44 -9.41
C SER A 198 -19.29 -2.32 -8.18
N GLN A 199 -18.06 -2.44 -7.67
CA GLN A 199 -17.74 -3.22 -6.47
C GLN A 199 -18.16 -2.48 -5.21
N THR A 200 -18.28 -3.23 -4.13
CA THR A 200 -18.78 -2.77 -2.84
C THR A 200 -17.66 -2.39 -1.88
N LEU A 201 -18.02 -1.70 -0.80
CA LEU A 201 -17.10 -1.45 0.31
C LEU A 201 -16.66 -2.74 1.02
N GLU A 202 -17.45 -3.82 0.93
CA GLU A 202 -17.04 -5.14 1.42
C GLU A 202 -15.94 -5.76 0.56
N ASP A 203 -16.01 -5.61 -0.77
CA ASP A 203 -14.93 -6.05 -1.66
C ASP A 203 -13.61 -5.33 -1.35
N LEU A 204 -13.68 -4.03 -1.01
CA LEU A 204 -12.53 -3.27 -0.53
C LEU A 204 -12.00 -3.80 0.80
N PHE A 205 -12.87 -4.14 1.76
CA PHE A 205 -12.42 -4.67 3.04
C PHE A 205 -11.69 -6.02 2.86
N TYR A 206 -12.26 -6.95 2.09
CA TYR A 206 -11.71 -8.29 1.95
C TYR A 206 -10.44 -8.38 1.09
N VAL A 207 -10.18 -7.42 0.20
CA VAL A 207 -8.90 -7.39 -0.52
C VAL A 207 -7.74 -6.95 0.40
N ILE A 208 -8.02 -6.27 1.52
CA ILE A 208 -6.99 -5.74 2.41
C ILE A 208 -6.48 -6.84 3.34
N PRO A 209 -5.19 -7.20 3.27
CA PRO A 209 -4.60 -8.15 4.19
C PRO A 209 -4.46 -7.53 5.58
N CYS A 210 -5.25 -8.04 6.52
CA CYS A 210 -5.25 -7.59 7.91
C CYS A 210 -4.57 -8.63 8.81
N ILE A 211 -3.55 -8.20 9.55
CA ILE A 211 -2.83 -9.07 10.50
C ILE A 211 -3.75 -9.56 11.63
N SER A 212 -4.78 -8.81 11.99
CA SER A 212 -5.73 -9.21 13.04
C SER A 212 -6.50 -10.48 12.68
N ASN A 213 -6.73 -10.76 11.39
CA ASN A 213 -7.35 -12.01 10.94
C ASN A 213 -6.44 -13.23 11.15
N GLU A 214 -5.13 -13.01 11.33
CA GLU A 214 -4.14 -14.06 11.54
C GLU A 214 -3.72 -14.21 13.00
N LEU A 215 -4.28 -13.38 13.90
CA LEU A 215 -3.99 -13.50 15.32
C LEU A 215 -4.59 -14.81 15.85
N PRO A 216 -3.84 -15.55 16.68
CA PRO A 216 -4.33 -16.81 17.19
C PRO A 216 -5.36 -16.58 18.30
N ARG A 217 -6.37 -17.45 18.37
CA ARG A 217 -7.41 -17.35 19.40
C ARG A 217 -6.85 -17.78 20.76
N GLN A 218 -7.10 -16.98 21.78
CA GLN A 218 -6.77 -17.31 23.15
C GLN A 218 -7.75 -18.35 23.70
N VAL A 219 -7.24 -19.44 24.27
CA VAL A 219 -8.01 -20.52 24.88
C VAL A 219 -7.48 -20.79 26.28
N LEU A 220 -8.38 -21.10 27.21
CA LEU A 220 -8.05 -21.48 28.59
C LEU A 220 -8.18 -23.00 28.69
N ASN A 221 -7.16 -23.67 29.22
CA ASN A 221 -7.26 -25.10 29.55
C ASN A 221 -8.01 -25.31 30.88
N GLU A 222 -8.29 -26.57 31.21
CA GLU A 222 -8.97 -26.96 32.46
C GLU A 222 -8.21 -26.53 33.72
N ASP A 223 -6.89 -26.35 33.60
CA ASP A 223 -5.98 -25.91 34.67
C ASP A 223 -5.89 -24.38 34.79
N GLY A 224 -6.60 -23.61 33.95
CA GLY A 224 -6.61 -22.14 33.93
C GLY A 224 -5.40 -21.50 33.25
N GLU A 225 -4.57 -22.28 32.56
CA GLU A 225 -3.46 -21.81 31.74
C GLU A 225 -3.95 -21.33 30.36
N ILE A 226 -3.30 -20.28 29.87
CA ILE A 226 -3.62 -19.65 28.59
C ILE A 226 -2.78 -20.30 27.49
N PHE A 227 -3.45 -20.85 26.47
CA PHE A 227 -2.84 -21.29 25.22
C PHE A 227 -3.47 -20.61 24.01
N PHE A 228 -2.84 -20.75 22.85
CA PHE A 228 -3.25 -20.11 21.61
C PHE A 228 -3.45 -21.15 20.52
N GLU A 229 -4.64 -21.19 19.93
CA GLU A 229 -5.00 -22.17 18.89
C GLU A 229 -5.93 -21.55 17.85
N GLY A 230 -5.83 -21.98 16.60
CA GLY A 230 -6.67 -21.50 15.51
C GLY A 230 -6.45 -20.02 15.18
N GLN A 231 -7.39 -19.44 14.44
CA GLN A 231 -7.43 -18.01 14.13
C GLN A 231 -8.64 -17.37 14.84
N CYS A 232 -8.54 -16.09 15.20
CA CYS A 232 -9.69 -15.34 15.66
C CYS A 232 -10.78 -15.31 14.59
N GLU A 233 -12.04 -15.53 15.00
CA GLU A 233 -13.19 -15.31 14.12
C GLU A 233 -13.26 -13.83 13.71
N ASN A 234 -13.78 -13.53 12.52
CA ASN A 234 -13.91 -12.15 12.07
C ASN A 234 -15.01 -11.42 12.86
N ASP A 235 -14.63 -10.72 13.94
CA ASP A 235 -15.49 -9.95 14.87
C ASP A 235 -16.13 -8.66 14.29
N GLY A 236 -16.09 -8.53 12.96
CA GLY A 236 -16.72 -7.44 12.22
C GLY A 236 -15.78 -6.28 11.92
N TYR A 237 -16.28 -5.34 11.11
CA TYR A 237 -15.55 -4.15 10.67
C TYR A 237 -16.49 -2.98 10.40
N VAL A 238 -15.93 -1.77 10.35
CA VAL A 238 -16.62 -0.56 9.92
C VAL A 238 -15.70 0.28 9.04
N LEU A 239 -16.24 0.82 7.95
CA LEU A 239 -15.58 1.83 7.13
C LEU A 239 -16.17 3.20 7.45
N CYS A 240 -15.32 4.20 7.70
CA CYS A 240 -15.70 5.57 7.99
C CYS A 240 -15.33 6.45 6.79
N ILE A 241 -16.33 6.93 6.05
CA ILE A 241 -16.18 7.70 4.81
C ILE A 241 -17.14 8.90 4.86
N GLU A 242 -16.63 10.11 4.64
CA GLU A 242 -17.43 11.35 4.61
C GLU A 242 -18.43 11.47 5.79
N GLY A 243 -17.95 11.24 7.02
CA GLY A 243 -18.78 11.31 8.23
C GLY A 243 -19.80 10.17 8.39
N GLN A 244 -19.74 9.13 7.57
CA GLN A 244 -20.63 7.97 7.64
C GLN A 244 -19.89 6.67 7.97
N ALA A 245 -20.47 5.88 8.88
CA ALA A 245 -19.97 4.59 9.32
C ALA A 245 -20.75 3.44 8.63
N TYR A 246 -20.11 2.80 7.66
CA TYR A 246 -20.61 1.64 6.92
C TYR A 246 -20.18 0.36 7.64
N GLY A 247 -21.12 -0.28 8.33
CA GLY A 247 -20.86 -1.51 9.08
C GLY A 247 -20.90 -2.78 8.23
N ASP A 248 -20.34 -3.84 8.79
CA ASP A 248 -20.45 -5.25 8.37
C ASP A 248 -21.88 -5.79 8.17
N GLY A 249 -22.92 -5.10 8.66
CA GLY A 249 -24.30 -5.53 8.57
C GLY A 249 -24.70 -6.64 9.55
N ALA A 250 -23.92 -6.86 10.62
CA ALA A 250 -24.27 -7.86 11.62
C ALA A 250 -25.65 -7.57 12.28
N PRO A 251 -26.53 -8.58 12.40
CA PRO A 251 -27.91 -8.38 12.83
C PRO A 251 -28.03 -7.98 14.31
N GLY A 252 -29.19 -7.43 14.69
CA GLY A 252 -29.56 -7.19 16.09
C GLY A 252 -28.73 -6.11 16.79
N GLY A 253 -28.30 -5.07 16.06
CA GLY A 253 -27.52 -3.95 16.65
C GLY A 253 -26.11 -4.33 17.09
N LYS A 254 -25.62 -5.50 16.64
CA LYS A 254 -24.26 -5.99 16.91
C LYS A 254 -23.24 -5.52 15.88
N SER A 255 -23.68 -4.87 14.79
CA SER A 255 -22.79 -4.33 13.78
C SER A 255 -21.72 -3.42 14.39
N TYR A 256 -20.52 -3.51 13.85
CA TYR A 256 -19.38 -2.70 14.29
C TYR A 256 -19.70 -1.19 14.25
N ALA A 257 -20.47 -0.72 13.26
CA ALA A 257 -20.92 0.68 13.19
C ALA A 257 -21.75 1.10 14.42
N THR A 258 -22.58 0.20 14.96
CA THR A 258 -23.36 0.47 16.19
C THR A 258 -22.44 0.49 17.43
N LYS A 259 -21.45 -0.40 17.49
CA LYS A 259 -20.43 -0.40 18.55
C LYS A 259 -19.63 0.91 18.55
N LEU A 260 -19.19 1.36 17.38
CA LEU A 260 -18.48 2.62 17.19
C LEU A 260 -19.33 3.82 17.62
N SER A 261 -20.56 3.93 17.11
CA SER A 261 -21.47 5.03 17.47
C SER A 261 -21.72 5.11 18.98
N ARG A 262 -21.91 3.95 19.64
CA ARG A 262 -22.04 3.89 21.11
C ARG A 262 -20.78 4.37 21.82
N HIS A 263 -19.60 3.95 21.35
CA HIS A 263 -18.33 4.36 21.94
C HIS A 263 -18.11 5.88 21.81
N LEU A 264 -18.35 6.46 20.63
CA LEU A 264 -18.18 7.90 20.40
C LEU A 264 -19.06 8.75 21.33
N LYS A 265 -20.28 8.31 21.65
CA LYS A 265 -21.17 8.98 22.62
C LYS A 265 -20.61 9.02 24.05
N THR A 266 -19.71 8.11 24.41
CA THR A 266 -19.05 8.12 25.73
C THR A 266 -17.90 9.12 25.82
N MET A 267 -17.43 9.66 24.69
CA MET A 267 -16.34 10.62 24.65
C MET A 267 -16.89 12.04 24.83
N SER A 268 -16.42 12.74 25.87
CA SER A 268 -17.02 13.98 26.38
C SER A 268 -16.45 15.27 25.80
N SER A 269 -15.36 15.26 25.01
CA SER A 269 -14.65 16.51 24.67
C SER A 269 -14.31 16.79 23.20
N MET A 270 -14.41 15.84 22.27
CA MET A 270 -14.31 16.10 20.81
C MET A 270 -14.94 14.92 20.05
N GLN A 271 -16.26 14.94 19.86
CA GLN A 271 -16.93 13.88 19.11
C GLN A 271 -16.74 14.13 17.61
N PRO A 272 -16.04 13.24 16.87
CA PRO A 272 -16.16 13.25 15.42
C PRO A 272 -17.62 13.00 15.06
N GLN A 273 -18.19 13.85 14.20
CA GLN A 273 -19.56 13.70 13.71
C GLN A 273 -19.60 12.53 12.72
N ILE A 274 -19.72 11.32 13.26
CA ILE A 274 -19.86 10.09 12.47
C ILE A 274 -21.24 9.50 12.74
N GLU A 275 -22.05 9.44 11.69
CA GLU A 275 -23.38 8.86 11.70
C GLU A 275 -23.33 7.44 11.13
N ILE A 276 -24.24 6.56 11.57
CA ILE A 276 -24.35 5.23 10.97
C ILE A 276 -24.91 5.40 9.56
N ALA A 277 -24.22 4.83 8.57
CA ALA A 277 -24.65 4.89 7.18
C ALA A 277 -26.00 4.18 7.00
N PRO A 278 -26.86 4.64 6.06
CA PRO A 278 -28.15 4.01 5.80
C PRO A 278 -28.02 2.61 5.17
N ARG A 279 -26.89 2.32 4.52
CA ARG A 279 -26.56 1.03 3.93
C ARG A 279 -25.33 0.43 4.60
N ASN A 280 -25.26 -0.90 4.60
CA ASN A 280 -24.09 -1.64 5.08
C ASN A 280 -23.00 -1.69 4.00
N ALA A 281 -21.80 -2.10 4.38
CA ALA A 281 -20.66 -2.18 3.47
C ALA A 281 -20.92 -3.12 2.28
N HIS A 282 -21.53 -4.29 2.50
CA HIS A 282 -21.83 -5.30 1.46
C HIS A 282 -22.88 -4.85 0.43
N SER A 283 -23.63 -3.79 0.71
CA SER A 283 -24.68 -3.26 -0.20
C SER A 283 -24.36 -1.87 -0.73
N THR A 284 -23.19 -1.32 -0.37
CA THR A 284 -22.77 0.02 -0.78
C THR A 284 -21.71 -0.10 -1.86
N ARG A 285 -22.10 0.20 -3.10
CA ARG A 285 -21.20 0.24 -4.26
C ARG A 285 -20.37 1.52 -4.27
N LEU A 286 -19.16 1.44 -4.80
CA LEU A 286 -18.24 2.57 -4.92
C LEU A 286 -18.80 3.71 -5.80
N ASP A 287 -19.57 3.37 -6.85
CA ASP A 287 -20.26 4.33 -7.72
C ASP A 287 -21.43 5.07 -7.06
N THR A 288 -21.82 4.68 -5.84
CA THR A 288 -22.85 5.38 -5.05
C THR A 288 -22.26 6.32 -4.00
N LEU A 289 -20.94 6.40 -3.91
CA LEU A 289 -20.23 7.21 -2.92
C LEU A 289 -19.85 8.57 -3.50
N THR A 290 -19.77 9.54 -2.58
CA THR A 290 -19.02 10.76 -2.79
C THR A 290 -17.67 10.59 -2.10
N LEU A 291 -16.58 10.77 -2.85
CA LEU A 291 -15.21 10.55 -2.37
C LEU A 291 -14.33 11.75 -2.72
N ARG A 292 -13.29 11.97 -1.93
CA ARG A 292 -12.24 12.95 -2.20
C ARG A 292 -10.94 12.22 -2.50
N LEU A 293 -10.22 12.69 -3.51
CA LEU A 293 -8.86 12.24 -3.74
C LEU A 293 -7.98 12.73 -2.60
N ASN A 294 -7.00 11.93 -2.19
CA ASN A 294 -6.05 12.25 -1.12
C ASN A 294 -6.66 12.46 0.28
N GLU A 295 -7.98 12.28 0.47
CA GLU A 295 -8.59 12.29 1.80
C GLU A 295 -8.36 10.94 2.49
N PRO A 296 -7.83 10.93 3.73
CA PRO A 296 -7.71 9.72 4.51
C PRO A 296 -9.07 9.29 5.06
N TYR A 297 -9.47 8.08 4.74
CA TYR A 297 -10.63 7.38 5.32
C TYR A 297 -10.17 6.23 6.22
N TRP A 298 -11.05 5.74 7.10
CA TRP A 298 -10.70 4.72 8.08
C TRP A 298 -11.46 3.42 7.86
N ILE A 299 -10.77 2.31 8.08
CA ILE A 299 -11.36 1.00 8.29
C ILE A 299 -10.93 0.58 9.69
N LEU A 300 -11.91 0.41 10.57
CA LEU A 300 -11.68 -0.11 11.91
C LEU A 300 -12.09 -1.56 11.93
N HIS A 301 -11.18 -2.39 12.42
CA HIS A 301 -11.34 -3.83 12.55
C HIS A 301 -11.09 -4.25 14.00
N GLN A 302 -10.77 -5.51 14.26
CA GLN A 302 -10.70 -6.06 15.61
C GLN A 302 -9.69 -5.35 16.51
N GLY A 303 -10.08 -5.12 17.75
CA GLY A 303 -9.24 -4.51 18.78
C GLY A 303 -8.86 -3.07 18.42
N ASN A 304 -7.55 -2.83 18.28
CA ASN A 304 -6.98 -1.54 17.90
C ASN A 304 -6.52 -1.51 16.42
N CYS A 305 -7.01 -2.45 15.60
CA CYS A 305 -6.64 -2.52 14.20
C CYS A 305 -7.30 -1.39 13.40
N GLU A 306 -6.48 -0.46 12.94
CA GLU A 306 -6.85 0.62 12.06
C GLU A 306 -6.12 0.51 10.72
N HIS A 307 -6.87 0.56 9.63
CA HIS A 307 -6.34 0.77 8.29
C HIS A 307 -6.81 2.13 7.81
N ILE A 308 -5.87 2.95 7.34
CA ILE A 308 -6.18 4.23 6.71
C ILE A 308 -6.13 3.98 5.22
N PHE A 309 -7.16 4.34 4.46
CA PHE A 309 -7.12 4.24 3.01
C PHE A 309 -7.38 5.59 2.37
N VAL A 310 -6.81 5.78 1.19
CA VAL A 310 -6.87 7.00 0.41
C VAL A 310 -7.23 6.63 -1.02
N VAL A 311 -8.16 7.37 -1.62
CA VAL A 311 -8.42 7.27 -3.05
C VAL A 311 -7.37 8.12 -3.77
N ASP A 312 -6.47 7.47 -4.49
CA ASP A 312 -5.41 8.15 -5.25
C ASP A 312 -5.95 8.69 -6.58
N GLU A 313 -6.85 7.93 -7.21
CA GLU A 313 -7.32 8.18 -8.58
C GLU A 313 -8.73 7.62 -8.77
N ILE A 314 -9.55 8.36 -9.52
CA ILE A 314 -10.82 7.91 -10.10
C ILE A 314 -10.75 8.19 -11.60
N ARG A 315 -10.83 7.16 -12.43
CA ARG A 315 -10.81 7.32 -13.90
C ARG A 315 -11.80 6.41 -14.59
N MET A 316 -12.22 6.78 -15.80
CA MET A 316 -12.98 5.85 -16.64
C MET A 316 -12.13 4.63 -16.98
N ARG A 317 -12.77 3.46 -17.02
CA ARG A 317 -12.15 2.23 -17.47
C ARG A 317 -11.79 2.34 -18.95
N HIS A 318 -10.66 1.78 -19.33
CA HIS A 318 -10.14 1.75 -20.68
C HIS A 318 -10.32 0.33 -21.28
N PRO A 319 -10.53 0.18 -22.60
CA PRO A 319 -10.67 -1.14 -23.23
C PRO A 319 -9.45 -2.06 -23.08
N HIS A 320 -8.27 -1.50 -22.78
CA HIS A 320 -7.04 -2.28 -22.54
C HIS A 320 -6.78 -2.54 -21.05
N ASP A 321 -7.65 -2.08 -20.15
CA ASP A 321 -7.58 -2.50 -18.75
C ASP A 321 -7.94 -3.99 -18.63
N HIS A 322 -7.49 -4.62 -17.56
CA HIS A 322 -7.80 -6.03 -17.28
C HIS A 322 -9.30 -6.29 -17.37
N GLU A 323 -9.69 -7.43 -17.93
CA GLU A 323 -11.10 -7.84 -18.03
C GLU A 323 -11.56 -8.69 -16.87
N ASN A 324 -10.65 -9.18 -16.04
CA ASN A 324 -10.91 -10.13 -14.98
C ASN A 324 -10.06 -9.80 -13.74
N GLY A 325 -10.36 -10.49 -12.63
CA GLY A 325 -9.46 -10.48 -11.49
C GLY A 325 -9.68 -9.39 -10.44
N TYR A 326 -10.57 -8.42 -10.68
CA TYR A 326 -10.83 -7.34 -9.72
C TYR A 326 -11.39 -7.85 -8.37
N PRO A 327 -11.02 -7.23 -7.23
CA PRO A 327 -10.03 -6.17 -7.08
C PRO A 327 -8.60 -6.62 -7.45
N LEU A 328 -7.82 -5.71 -8.04
CA LEU A 328 -6.43 -5.96 -8.38
C LEU A 328 -5.51 -5.34 -7.33
N THR A 329 -4.52 -6.08 -6.82
CA THR A 329 -3.48 -5.50 -5.96
C THR A 329 -2.25 -5.21 -6.81
N THR A 330 -1.95 -3.92 -6.98
CA THR A 330 -0.85 -3.44 -7.81
C THR A 330 0.42 -3.21 -6.99
N HIS A 331 0.29 -3.04 -5.67
CA HIS A 331 1.42 -2.84 -4.77
C HIS A 331 1.23 -3.57 -3.44
N ALA A 332 2.29 -4.24 -2.97
CA ALA A 332 2.40 -4.73 -1.59
C ALA A 332 3.76 -4.34 -1.00
N ALA A 333 3.75 -3.63 0.13
CA ALA A 333 4.95 -3.23 0.83
C ALA A 333 5.63 -4.45 1.49
N PRO A 334 6.97 -4.60 1.37
CA PRO A 334 7.70 -5.68 2.02
C PRO A 334 7.46 -5.74 3.52
N ILE A 335 7.12 -6.92 4.03
CA ILE A 335 6.98 -7.18 5.45
C ILE A 335 8.37 -7.40 6.05
N LEU A 336 8.73 -6.55 7.01
CA LEU A 336 9.94 -6.72 7.80
C LEU A 336 9.60 -7.56 9.03
N MET A 337 10.01 -8.82 9.02
CA MET A 337 9.91 -9.68 10.19
C MET A 337 11.10 -9.44 11.13
N ALA A 338 10.84 -9.39 12.43
CA ALA A 338 11.90 -9.34 13.43
C ALA A 338 12.66 -10.68 13.45
N ASN A 339 14.00 -10.63 13.45
CA ASN A 339 14.81 -11.84 13.64
C ASN A 339 14.68 -12.36 15.08
N CYS A 340 14.82 -13.68 15.23
CA CYS A 340 14.90 -14.34 16.53
C CYS A 340 16.00 -13.69 17.40
N ARG A 341 15.64 -13.32 18.63
CA ARG A 341 16.54 -12.64 19.57
C ARG A 341 17.67 -13.54 20.08
N LEU A 342 17.54 -14.87 20.00
CA LEU A 342 18.60 -15.80 20.42
C LEU A 342 19.61 -16.07 19.32
N CYS A 343 19.15 -16.55 18.15
CA CYS A 343 20.06 -16.96 17.09
C CYS A 343 20.38 -15.86 16.09
N THR A 344 19.54 -14.81 16.02
CA THR A 344 19.62 -13.69 15.07
C THR A 344 19.70 -14.07 13.59
N LYS A 345 19.40 -15.34 13.25
CA LYS A 345 19.59 -15.92 11.91
C LYS A 345 18.31 -16.04 11.09
N VAL A 346 17.18 -16.26 11.76
CA VAL A 346 15.89 -16.50 11.11
C VAL A 346 14.82 -15.62 11.73
N PRO A 347 13.74 -15.31 11.01
CA PRO A 347 12.59 -14.60 11.58
C PRO A 347 12.05 -15.29 12.84
N ALA A 348 11.63 -14.47 13.81
CA ALA A 348 10.91 -14.95 14.97
C ALA A 348 9.52 -15.45 14.55
N THR A 349 9.04 -16.49 15.22
CA THR A 349 7.71 -17.07 15.02
C THR A 349 6.89 -17.09 16.30
N LEU A 350 7.50 -16.74 17.43
CA LEU A 350 6.91 -16.76 18.76
C LEU A 350 7.26 -15.46 19.48
N SER A 351 6.31 -14.95 20.26
CA SER A 351 6.51 -13.93 21.27
C SER A 351 6.34 -14.57 22.65
N VAL A 352 7.44 -14.70 23.39
CA VAL A 352 7.43 -15.31 24.73
C VAL A 352 7.40 -14.21 25.79
N VAL A 353 6.44 -14.29 26.70
CA VAL A 353 6.22 -13.34 27.78
C VAL A 353 6.46 -14.05 29.12
N GLY A 354 7.20 -13.41 30.02
CA GLY A 354 7.37 -13.87 31.40
C GLY A 354 8.42 -14.97 31.62
N ASP A 355 9.13 -15.45 30.60
CA ASP A 355 10.24 -16.40 30.78
C ASP A 355 11.52 -15.68 31.21
N LEU A 356 11.91 -15.85 32.48
CA LEU A 356 13.08 -15.21 33.08
C LEU A 356 14.41 -15.56 32.38
N ARG A 357 14.48 -16.70 31.66
CA ARG A 357 15.70 -17.11 30.93
C ARG A 357 16.03 -16.17 29.77
N LEU A 358 15.03 -15.45 29.27
CA LEU A 358 15.15 -14.64 28.05
C LEU A 358 15.65 -13.21 28.31
N GLY A 359 15.64 -12.74 29.56
CA GLY A 359 16.08 -11.38 29.93
C GLY A 359 15.19 -10.23 29.44
N ASP A 360 14.41 -10.45 28.38
CA ASP A 360 13.43 -9.54 27.79
C ASP A 360 12.02 -10.16 27.84
N SER A 361 10.97 -9.34 27.97
CA SER A 361 9.57 -9.77 27.90
C SER A 361 8.69 -8.64 27.34
N PRO A 362 8.02 -8.82 26.18
CA PRO A 362 8.06 -9.98 25.29
C PRO A 362 9.43 -10.18 24.63
N CYS A 363 9.85 -11.43 24.46
CA CYS A 363 11.04 -11.81 23.68
C CYS A 363 10.64 -12.59 22.42
N LEU A 364 11.05 -12.08 21.26
CA LEU A 364 10.71 -12.65 19.95
C LEU A 364 11.72 -13.74 19.56
N ILE A 365 11.25 -14.98 19.42
CA ILE A 365 12.13 -16.13 19.19
C ILE A 365 11.59 -17.04 18.08
N CYS A 366 12.46 -17.82 17.44
CA CYS A 366 12.02 -18.83 16.47
C CYS A 366 11.70 -20.17 17.15
N GLY A 367 10.81 -20.95 16.54
CA GLY A 367 10.41 -22.27 17.03
C GLY A 367 11.58 -23.21 17.39
N PRO A 368 12.65 -23.34 16.58
CA PRO A 368 13.80 -24.16 16.93
C PRO A 368 14.54 -23.70 18.20
N CYS A 369 14.76 -22.39 18.37
CA CYS A 369 15.40 -21.86 19.58
C CYS A 369 14.56 -22.12 20.82
N TRP A 370 13.24 -21.95 20.71
CA TRP A 370 12.32 -22.24 21.81
C TRP A 370 12.37 -23.71 22.22
N ARG A 371 12.27 -24.64 21.26
CA ARG A 371 12.34 -26.08 21.56
C ARG A 371 13.65 -26.48 22.23
N ASN A 372 14.77 -25.90 21.80
CA ASN A 372 16.09 -26.19 22.37
C ASN A 372 16.27 -25.67 23.80
N MET A 373 15.46 -24.72 24.25
CA MET A 373 15.49 -24.27 25.65
C MET A 373 14.83 -25.28 26.60
N GLY A 374 14.07 -26.26 26.09
CA GLY A 374 13.30 -27.19 26.91
C GLY A 374 12.10 -26.55 27.61
N SER A 375 11.34 -27.35 28.34
CA SER A 375 10.11 -26.92 29.02
C SER A 375 10.35 -25.74 29.95
N SER A 376 9.46 -24.75 29.92
CA SER A 376 9.47 -23.64 30.88
C SER A 376 9.19 -24.19 32.28
N VAL A 377 9.98 -23.74 33.26
CA VAL A 377 9.93 -24.24 34.65
C VAL A 377 8.93 -23.46 35.54
N PRO A 378 8.61 -22.16 35.33
CA PRO A 378 7.64 -21.45 36.16
C PRO A 378 6.24 -21.36 35.54
N SER A 379 5.23 -21.29 36.42
CA SER A 379 3.86 -20.87 36.08
C SER A 379 3.85 -19.42 35.59
N GLY A 380 3.04 -19.12 34.58
CA GLY A 380 2.85 -17.75 34.05
C GLY A 380 3.69 -17.37 32.82
N VAL A 381 4.44 -18.31 32.24
CA VAL A 381 5.05 -18.10 30.91
C VAL A 381 3.96 -18.21 29.83
N VAL A 382 3.86 -17.19 28.98
CA VAL A 382 2.89 -17.17 27.88
C VAL A 382 3.65 -17.17 26.56
N VAL A 383 3.35 -18.17 25.71
CA VAL A 383 3.95 -18.30 24.38
C VAL A 383 2.89 -17.98 23.34
N VAL A 384 3.06 -16.84 22.66
CA VAL A 384 2.12 -16.37 21.64
C VAL A 384 2.71 -16.61 20.24
N PRO A 385 2.08 -17.41 19.37
CA PRO A 385 2.46 -17.49 17.98
C PRO A 385 2.37 -16.12 17.30
N LEU A 386 3.40 -15.74 16.54
CA LEU A 386 3.35 -14.55 15.71
C LEU A 386 2.57 -14.83 14.42
N PRO A 387 1.89 -13.82 13.84
CA PRO A 387 1.21 -13.94 12.56
C PRO A 387 2.12 -14.50 11.47
N ALA A 388 1.58 -15.39 10.63
CA ALA A 388 2.33 -16.03 9.55
C ALA A 388 2.48 -15.13 8.31
N HIS A 389 1.67 -14.06 8.23
CA HIS A 389 1.53 -13.15 7.11
C HIS A 389 1.11 -13.85 5.81
N GLN A 390 0.21 -14.83 5.89
CA GLN A 390 -0.23 -15.60 4.72
C GLN A 390 -1.24 -14.85 3.84
N ALA A 391 -2.10 -14.00 4.41
CA ALA A 391 -3.14 -13.33 3.62
C ALA A 391 -2.57 -12.24 2.69
N GLY A 392 -1.40 -11.69 3.02
CA GLY A 392 -0.79 -10.55 2.33
C GLY A 392 0.07 -10.87 1.12
N TRP A 393 0.34 -12.16 0.87
CA TRP A 393 1.38 -12.60 -0.07
C TRP A 393 0.83 -13.68 -0.99
#